data_AF-A0A397UBC0-F1
#
_entry.id   AF-A0A397UBC0-F1
#
_cell.length_a   1.000
_cell.length_b   1.000
_cell.length_c   1.000
_cell.angle_alpha   90.00
_cell.angle_beta   90.00
_cell.angle_gamma   90.00
#
_symmetry.space_group_name_H-M   'P 1'
#
loop_
_entity.id
_entity.type
_entity.pdbx_description
1 polymer ?
#
loop_
_entity_poly.entity_id
_entity_poly.type
_entity_poly.pdbx_seq_one_letter_code
_entity_poly.pdbx_strand_id
1 'polypeptide(L)'
;MIQQEIVKIFNDYKNDITQTPFLQVKTNNKQIFLCDIKYLKYIRKYIWSTSKFGNNNYVYTTIDNKHVFFYRLIHSEWQIVDYINQDRLDNRECNLRESYKSKNAKNRKLCKGNNTGINGLSYNSITKKYSFYWWENNKSCIKNFNTKDEQLKVFIKAIKFKIKLDKKLNNTSRTIQIQPHVYLKYI
;
A
#
# COMPACT_ATOMS: atom_id res chain seq x y z
N MET A 1 -31.34 13.83 -14.24
CA MET A 1 -30.13 13.70 -13.39
C MET A 1 -29.72 12.24 -13.42
N ILE A 2 -28.62 11.87 -14.09
CA ILE A 2 -28.15 10.48 -14.07
C ILE A 2 -27.47 10.28 -12.71
N GLN A 3 -28.21 9.70 -11.76
CA GLN A 3 -27.63 9.26 -10.49
C GLN A 3 -26.76 8.03 -10.76
N GLN A 4 -25.59 7.98 -10.13
CA GLN A 4 -24.75 6.78 -10.19
C GLN A 4 -25.39 5.62 -9.47
N GLU A 5 -25.24 4.44 -10.05
CA GLU A 5 -25.73 3.20 -9.49
C GLU A 5 -24.82 2.76 -8.33
N ILE A 6 -25.34 2.84 -7.11
CA ILE A 6 -24.75 2.11 -5.97
C ILE A 6 -25.07 0.64 -6.24
N VAL A 7 -24.03 -0.12 -6.58
CA VAL A 7 -24.20 -1.52 -6.98
C VAL A 7 -24.61 -2.33 -5.75
N LYS A 8 -23.90 -2.15 -4.64
CA LYS A 8 -24.11 -2.88 -3.38
C LYS A 8 -23.57 -2.08 -2.19
N ILE A 9 -24.21 -2.29 -1.03
CA ILE A 9 -23.69 -1.92 0.28
C ILE A 9 -23.20 -3.20 0.94
N PHE A 10 -21.97 -3.21 1.44
CA PHE A 10 -21.40 -4.35 2.13
C PHE A 10 -21.20 -4.06 3.60
N ASN A 11 -21.55 -5.06 4.42
CA ASN A 11 -21.16 -5.16 5.81
C ASN A 11 -20.14 -6.30 5.88
N ASP A 12 -18.86 -5.98 6.07
CA ASP A 12 -17.82 -7.01 6.13
C ASP A 12 -17.80 -7.62 7.53
N TYR A 13 -18.32 -8.84 7.67
CA TYR A 13 -18.41 -9.56 8.95
C TYR A 13 -17.27 -10.55 9.19
N LYS A 14 -16.24 -10.60 8.32
CA LYS A 14 -15.13 -11.55 8.46
C LYS A 14 -13.78 -10.85 8.60
N ASN A 15 -13.27 -10.88 9.84
CA ASN A 15 -11.85 -10.94 10.22
C ASN A 15 -11.00 -9.66 10.35
N ASP A 16 -11.53 -8.47 10.62
CA ASP A 16 -10.66 -7.37 11.12
C ASP A 16 -11.40 -6.29 11.94
N ILE A 17 -10.67 -5.63 12.86
CA ILE A 17 -11.19 -4.89 14.03
C ILE A 17 -11.75 -3.48 13.68
N THR A 18 -11.69 -3.02 12.43
CA THR A 18 -12.27 -1.72 12.02
C THR A 18 -13.54 -1.92 11.20
N GLN A 19 -14.66 -2.04 11.92
CA GLN A 19 -16.01 -2.25 11.41
C GLN A 19 -16.58 -0.98 10.74
N THR A 20 -16.25 -0.71 9.48
CA THR A 20 -16.96 0.33 8.71
C THR A 20 -17.64 -0.26 7.48
N PRO A 21 -18.98 -0.13 7.35
CA PRO A 21 -19.67 -0.49 6.13
C PRO A 21 -19.17 0.38 4.96
N PHE A 22 -19.07 -0.24 3.80
CA PHE A 22 -18.52 0.40 2.60
C PHE A 22 -19.44 0.21 1.38
N LEU A 23 -19.21 1.06 0.38
CA LEU A 23 -19.96 1.13 -0.86
C LEU A 23 -19.16 0.51 -2.00
N GLN A 24 -19.82 -0.24 -2.87
CA GLN A 24 -19.36 -0.50 -4.24
C GLN A 24 -20.09 0.41 -5.20
N VAL A 25 -19.35 1.30 -5.86
CA VAL A 25 -19.91 2.31 -6.76
C VAL A 25 -19.45 2.03 -8.19
N LYS A 26 -20.41 1.95 -9.11
CA LYS A 26 -20.13 1.79 -10.53
C LYS A 26 -20.06 3.16 -11.19
N THR A 27 -18.91 3.42 -11.79
CA THR A 27 -18.61 4.65 -12.53
C THR A 27 -19.25 4.64 -13.92
N ASN A 28 -19.31 5.81 -14.56
CA ASN A 28 -19.87 5.96 -15.91
C ASN A 28 -19.16 5.11 -16.97
N ASN A 29 -17.86 4.86 -16.81
CA ASN A 29 -17.10 3.99 -17.70
C ASN A 29 -17.08 2.52 -17.23
N LYS A 30 -18.09 2.12 -16.45
CA LYS A 30 -18.37 0.75 -16.02
C LYS A 30 -17.30 0.11 -15.11
N GLN A 31 -16.34 0.90 -14.59
CA GLN A 31 -15.43 0.43 -13.54
C GLN A 31 -16.07 0.54 -12.16
N ILE A 32 -15.64 -0.30 -11.22
CA ILE A 32 -16.12 -0.29 -9.83
C ILE A 32 -15.03 0.25 -8.93
N PHE A 33 -15.40 1.09 -7.98
CA PHE A 33 -14.52 1.52 -6.90
C PHE A 33 -15.18 1.37 -5.53
N LEU A 34 -14.35 1.30 -4.49
CA LEU A 34 -14.76 1.12 -3.09
C LEU A 34 -14.56 2.42 -2.31
N CYS A 35 -15.47 2.75 -1.40
CA CYS A 35 -15.29 3.84 -0.43
C CYS A 35 -16.16 3.63 0.81
N ASP A 36 -15.81 4.25 1.94
CA ASP A 36 -16.62 4.17 3.16
C ASP A 36 -17.98 4.85 3.02
N ILE A 37 -18.99 4.31 3.72
CA ILE A 37 -20.37 4.82 3.66
C ILE A 37 -20.48 6.30 4.04
N LYS A 38 -19.60 6.82 4.91
CA LYS A 38 -19.60 8.22 5.35
C LYS A 38 -19.42 9.21 4.20
N TYR A 39 -18.93 8.74 3.04
CA TYR A 39 -18.74 9.54 1.83
C TYR A 39 -19.92 9.49 0.86
N LEU A 40 -21.04 8.87 1.24
CA LEU A 40 -22.26 8.78 0.44
C LEU A 40 -22.73 10.16 -0.10
N LYS A 41 -22.53 11.24 0.67
CA LYS A 41 -22.83 12.61 0.24
C LYS A 41 -22.10 13.01 -1.05
N TYR A 42 -20.85 12.59 -1.23
CA TYR A 42 -20.06 12.86 -2.43
C TYR A 42 -20.49 11.97 -3.60
N ILE A 43 -20.83 10.71 -3.30
CA ILE A 43 -21.34 9.76 -4.31
C ILE A 43 -22.65 10.25 -4.93
N ARG A 44 -23.57 10.78 -4.12
CA ARG A 44 -24.86 11.28 -4.60
C ARG A 44 -24.76 12.63 -5.31
N LYS A 45 -23.77 13.45 -4.97
CA LYS A 45 -23.63 14.82 -5.49
C LYS A 45 -23.02 14.88 -6.88
N TYR A 46 -22.11 13.97 -7.21
CA TYR A 46 -21.28 14.08 -8.41
C TYR A 46 -21.41 12.87 -9.33
N ILE A 47 -20.87 13.00 -10.55
CA ILE A 47 -20.71 11.90 -11.52
C ILE A 47 -19.25 11.43 -11.52
N TRP A 48 -19.01 10.14 -11.30
CA TRP A 48 -17.69 9.55 -11.14
C TRP A 48 -17.31 8.75 -12.38
N SER A 49 -16.07 8.93 -12.80
CA SER A 49 -15.41 8.21 -13.89
C SER A 49 -14.04 7.76 -13.41
N THR A 50 -13.40 6.87 -14.17
CA THR A 50 -12.01 6.49 -13.91
C THR A 50 -11.10 7.00 -15.01
N SER A 51 -9.89 7.42 -14.66
CA SER A 51 -8.83 7.81 -15.60
C SER A 51 -7.60 6.94 -15.38
N LYS A 52 -6.98 6.51 -16.49
CA LYS A 52 -5.80 5.64 -16.45
C LYS A 52 -4.54 6.49 -16.27
N PHE A 53 -3.71 6.11 -15.31
CA PHE A 53 -2.40 6.70 -15.10
C PHE A 53 -1.36 5.60 -14.83
N GLY A 54 -0.47 5.37 -15.80
CA GLY A 54 0.41 4.22 -15.83
C GLY A 54 -0.38 2.91 -15.82
N ASN A 55 -0.15 2.08 -14.81
CA ASN A 55 -0.81 0.78 -14.64
C ASN A 55 -2.03 0.82 -13.71
N ASN A 56 -2.44 2.00 -13.24
CA ASN A 56 -3.53 2.15 -12.27
C ASN A 56 -4.64 3.05 -12.82
N ASN A 57 -5.85 2.89 -12.28
CA ASN A 57 -6.99 3.77 -12.57
C ASN A 57 -7.34 4.60 -11.35
N TYR A 58 -7.50 5.91 -11.52
CA TYR A 58 -7.93 6.81 -10.46
C TYR A 58 -9.38 7.22 -10.66
N VAL A 59 -10.14 7.22 -9.58
CA VAL A 59 -11.53 7.67 -9.55
C VAL A 59 -11.54 9.20 -9.50
N TYR A 60 -12.29 9.84 -10.39
CA TYR A 60 -12.40 11.29 -10.46
C TYR A 60 -13.83 11.73 -10.81
N THR A 61 -14.13 12.98 -10.49
CA THR A 61 -15.30 13.71 -10.97
C THR A 61 -14.85 15.03 -11.61
N THR A 62 -15.76 15.71 -12.30
CA THR A 62 -15.51 17.03 -12.88
C THR A 62 -16.28 18.07 -12.08
N ILE A 63 -15.57 19.03 -11.51
CA ILE A 63 -16.11 20.20 -10.79
C ILE A 63 -15.49 21.43 -11.45
N ASP A 64 -16.32 22.39 -11.89
CA ASP A 64 -15.87 23.62 -12.57
C ASP A 64 -14.88 23.36 -13.72
N ASN A 65 -15.22 22.39 -14.57
CA ASN A 65 -14.39 21.92 -15.71
C ASN A 65 -13.00 21.38 -15.34
N LYS A 66 -12.77 21.04 -14.06
CA LYS A 66 -11.51 20.45 -13.58
C LYS A 66 -11.73 19.04 -13.07
N HIS A 67 -10.78 18.16 -13.38
CA HIS A 67 -10.77 16.81 -12.80
C HIS A 67 -10.36 16.86 -11.32
N VAL A 68 -11.26 16.41 -10.46
CA VAL A 68 -11.03 16.29 -9.02
C VAL A 68 -11.10 14.82 -8.64
N PHE A 69 -9.98 14.27 -8.16
CA PHE A 69 -9.91 12.88 -7.74
C PHE A 69 -10.71 12.63 -6.45
N PHE A 70 -11.28 11.44 -6.30
CA PHE A 70 -12.07 11.07 -5.11
C PHE A 70 -11.28 11.28 -3.82
N TYR A 71 -10.03 10.80 -3.79
CA TYR A 71 -9.16 10.95 -2.62
C TYR A 71 -8.93 12.43 -2.21
N ARG A 72 -8.99 13.37 -3.17
CA ARG A 72 -8.85 14.82 -2.89
C ARG A 72 -10.07 15.42 -2.22
N LEU A 73 -11.26 14.84 -2.41
CA LEU A 73 -12.48 15.29 -1.73
C LEU A 73 -12.55 14.80 -0.28
N ILE A 74 -11.90 13.68 0.03
CA ILE A 74 -11.92 13.06 1.36
C ILE A 74 -10.72 13.47 2.22
N HIS A 75 -9.57 13.71 1.59
CA HIS A 75 -8.29 14.11 2.22
C HIS A 75 -7.66 15.26 1.43
N SER A 76 -8.28 16.44 1.54
CA SER A 76 -7.86 17.63 0.80
C SER A 76 -6.50 18.17 1.24
N GLU A 77 -6.16 17.93 2.50
CA GLU A 77 -4.97 18.40 3.20
C GLU A 77 -3.73 17.54 2.93
N TRP A 78 -3.91 16.27 2.54
CA TRP A 78 -2.80 15.36 2.28
C TRP A 78 -2.06 15.75 1.01
N GLN A 79 -0.76 16.02 1.10
CA GLN A 79 0.03 16.37 -0.07
C GLN A 79 0.14 15.19 -1.05
N ILE A 80 0.42 13.99 -0.53
CA ILE A 80 0.54 12.76 -1.30
C ILE A 80 -0.25 11.65 -0.59
N VAL A 81 -1.10 10.96 -1.35
CA VAL A 81 -1.85 9.80 -0.86
C VAL A 81 -1.17 8.52 -1.33
N ASP A 82 -0.88 7.63 -0.39
CA ASP A 82 -0.42 6.27 -0.66
C ASP A 82 -1.55 5.27 -0.37
N TYR A 83 -1.66 4.23 -1.21
CA TYR A 83 -2.70 3.20 -1.06
C TYR A 83 -2.02 1.92 -0.61
N ILE A 84 -2.42 1.41 0.56
CA ILE A 84 -1.79 0.30 1.26
C ILE A 84 -1.80 -0.97 0.42
N ASN A 85 -2.88 -1.26 -0.32
CA ASN A 85 -3.00 -2.42 -1.21
C ASN A 85 -2.53 -2.16 -2.66
N GLN A 86 -2.15 -0.92 -3.02
CA GLN A 86 -1.86 -0.43 -4.39
C GLN A 86 -3.05 -0.35 -5.36
N ASP A 87 -4.24 -0.79 -4.97
CA ASP A 87 -5.43 -0.62 -5.77
C ASP A 87 -5.95 0.82 -5.60
N ARG A 88 -5.89 1.59 -6.69
CA ARG A 88 -6.35 2.99 -6.72
C ARG A 88 -7.87 3.12 -6.83
N LEU A 89 -8.56 2.00 -7.07
CA LEU A 89 -10.03 1.92 -7.01
C LEU A 89 -10.52 1.56 -5.60
N ASP A 90 -9.66 1.09 -4.69
CA ASP A 90 -10.01 0.93 -3.29
C ASP A 90 -9.71 2.23 -2.51
N ASN A 91 -10.70 3.10 -2.39
CA ASN A 91 -10.61 4.39 -1.71
C ASN A 91 -11.23 4.35 -0.30
N ARG A 92 -11.27 3.17 0.33
CA ARG A 92 -11.61 3.03 1.75
C ARG A 92 -10.50 3.62 2.62
N GLU A 93 -10.86 4.26 3.71
CA GLU A 93 -9.96 4.92 4.67
C GLU A 93 -8.88 3.97 5.20
N CYS A 94 -9.26 2.73 5.52
CA CYS A 94 -8.33 1.70 5.97
C CYS A 94 -7.25 1.36 4.93
N ASN A 95 -7.46 1.72 3.67
CA ASN A 95 -6.51 1.51 2.58
C ASN A 95 -5.71 2.77 2.21
N LEU A 96 -6.04 3.94 2.75
CA LEU A 96 -5.38 5.21 2.42
C LEU A 96 -4.47 5.67 3.56
N ARG A 97 -3.36 6.32 3.21
CA ARG A 97 -2.52 7.04 4.18
C ARG A 97 -1.86 8.27 3.58
N GLU A 98 -1.64 9.27 4.43
CA GLU A 98 -0.77 10.38 4.07
C GLU A 98 0.67 9.86 3.91
N SER A 99 1.32 10.28 2.83
CA SER A 99 2.69 9.94 2.53
C SER A 99 3.49 11.18 2.19
N TYR A 100 4.80 11.06 2.29
CA TYR A 100 5.77 12.08 1.89
C TYR A 100 6.64 11.48 0.79
N LYS A 101 7.19 12.28 -0.13
CA LYS A 101 7.99 11.76 -1.28
C LYS A 101 9.05 10.74 -0.84
N SER A 102 9.68 10.97 0.31
CA SER A 102 10.68 10.09 0.93
C SER A 102 10.12 8.78 1.51
N LYS A 103 8.88 8.76 2.02
CA LYS A 103 8.20 7.54 2.52
C LYS A 103 7.59 6.72 1.39
N ASN A 104 6.99 7.36 0.37
CA ASN A 104 6.39 6.66 -0.77
C ASN A 104 7.45 5.87 -1.58
N ALA A 105 8.65 6.45 -1.71
CA ALA A 105 9.82 5.78 -2.29
C ALA A 105 10.20 4.47 -1.58
N LYS A 106 9.95 4.35 -0.26
CA LYS A 106 10.24 3.15 0.53
C LYS A 106 9.17 2.05 0.36
N ASN A 107 7.95 2.42 -0.06
CA ASN A 107 6.82 1.49 -0.30
C ASN A 107 6.76 0.97 -1.74
N ARG A 108 7.78 1.23 -2.55
CA ARG A 108 7.87 0.75 -3.93
C ARG A 108 7.79 -0.78 -3.99
N LYS A 109 7.25 -1.28 -5.12
CA LYS A 109 7.25 -2.72 -5.44
C LYS A 109 8.66 -3.28 -5.28
N LEU A 110 8.75 -4.56 -4.91
CA LEU A 110 10.00 -5.32 -4.99
C LEU A 110 10.56 -5.15 -6.41
N CYS A 111 11.84 -4.80 -6.51
CA CYS A 111 12.52 -4.76 -7.80
C CYS A 111 12.45 -6.16 -8.43
N LYS A 112 12.32 -6.23 -9.77
CA LYS A 112 12.26 -7.51 -10.50
C LYS A 112 13.45 -8.43 -10.21
N GLY A 113 14.62 -7.87 -9.93
CA GLY A 113 15.83 -8.61 -9.55
C GLY A 113 15.95 -8.93 -8.06
N ASN A 114 14.93 -8.69 -7.24
CA ASN A 114 14.96 -9.08 -5.84
C ASN A 114 14.80 -10.60 -5.72
N ASN A 115 15.86 -11.27 -5.29
CA ASN A 115 15.94 -12.72 -5.16
C ASN A 115 15.53 -13.25 -3.76
N THR A 116 15.14 -12.36 -2.84
CA THR A 116 14.78 -12.74 -1.46
C THR A 116 13.30 -12.56 -1.15
N GLY A 117 12.55 -11.86 -2.00
CA GLY A 117 11.17 -11.45 -1.74
C GLY A 117 11.05 -10.35 -0.68
N ILE A 118 12.16 -9.82 -0.16
CA ILE A 118 12.18 -8.86 0.95
C ILE A 118 12.84 -7.55 0.50
N ASN A 119 12.10 -6.44 0.64
CA ASN A 119 12.62 -5.14 0.25
C ASN A 119 13.81 -4.74 1.13
N GLY A 120 14.89 -4.28 0.48
CA GLY A 120 16.15 -3.93 1.12
C GLY A 120 17.07 -5.13 1.40
N LEU A 121 16.60 -6.39 1.27
CA LEU A 121 17.43 -7.57 1.47
C LEU A 121 17.87 -8.15 0.12
N SER A 122 19.18 -8.30 -0.05
CA SER A 122 19.78 -8.93 -1.22
C SER A 122 20.65 -10.11 -0.81
N TYR A 123 20.64 -11.18 -1.59
CA TYR A 123 21.59 -12.28 -1.48
C TYR A 123 22.61 -12.23 -2.62
N ASN A 124 23.90 -12.26 -2.27
CA ASN A 124 24.99 -12.38 -3.24
C ASN A 124 25.47 -13.84 -3.27
N SER A 125 25.25 -14.54 -4.38
CA SER A 125 25.58 -15.96 -4.53
C SER A 125 27.08 -16.24 -4.55
N ILE A 126 27.90 -15.32 -5.07
CA ILE A 126 29.36 -15.47 -5.19
C ILE A 126 30.01 -15.41 -3.81
N THR A 127 29.70 -14.37 -3.05
CA THR A 127 30.23 -14.18 -1.69
C THR A 127 29.45 -14.96 -0.63
N LYS A 128 28.33 -15.57 -1.04
CA LYS A 128 27.30 -16.23 -0.23
C LYS A 128 26.64 -15.33 0.83
N LYS A 129 26.81 -14.00 0.83
CA LYS A 129 26.35 -13.11 1.92
C LYS A 129 24.94 -12.57 1.71
N TYR A 130 24.21 -12.37 2.81
CA TYR A 130 23.02 -11.52 2.83
C TYR A 130 23.40 -10.10 3.24
N SER A 131 22.88 -9.11 2.53
CA SER A 131 23.08 -7.69 2.85
C SER A 131 21.72 -7.01 2.93
N PHE A 132 21.50 -6.29 4.03
CA PHE A 132 20.30 -5.48 4.23
C PHE A 132 20.64 -4.00 4.14
N TYR A 133 19.98 -3.30 3.24
CA TYR A 133 20.15 -1.87 2.98
C TYR A 133 18.94 -1.09 3.49
N TRP A 134 19.20 0.00 4.20
CA TRP A 134 18.16 0.94 4.62
C TRP A 134 18.65 2.38 4.58
N TRP A 135 17.73 3.30 4.81
CA TRP A 135 18.01 4.73 4.92
C TRP A 135 17.57 5.22 6.29
N GLU A 136 18.49 5.85 7.03
CA GLU A 136 18.29 6.45 8.35
C GLU A 136 19.04 7.79 8.38
N ASN A 137 18.42 8.85 8.88
CA ASN A 137 19.03 10.19 9.01
C ASN A 137 19.71 10.71 7.73
N ASN A 138 19.02 10.59 6.58
CA ASN A 138 19.52 10.97 5.25
C ASN A 138 20.82 10.27 4.81
N LYS A 139 21.19 9.15 5.44
CA LYS A 139 22.34 8.33 5.07
C LYS A 139 21.87 6.93 4.70
N SER A 140 22.52 6.34 3.70
CA SER A 140 22.37 4.92 3.42
C SER A 140 23.14 4.11 4.46
N CYS A 141 22.52 3.05 4.93
CA CYS A 141 23.09 2.14 5.91
C CYS A 141 23.01 0.71 5.36
N ILE A 142 24.01 -0.10 5.69
CA ILE A 142 24.11 -1.49 5.27
C ILE A 142 24.44 -2.36 6.47
N LYS A 143 23.83 -3.54 6.53
CA LYS A 143 24.19 -4.60 7.47
C LYS A 143 24.41 -5.89 6.70
N ASN A 144 25.61 -6.43 6.85
CA ASN A 144 25.98 -7.71 6.26
C ASN A 144 25.76 -8.84 7.25
N PHE A 145 25.25 -9.96 6.76
CA PHE A 145 25.09 -11.20 7.48
C PHE A 145 25.97 -12.25 6.79
N ASN A 146 27.02 -12.67 7.50
CA ASN A 146 27.97 -13.66 6.99
C ASN A 146 27.41 -15.07 7.11
N THR A 147 27.89 -15.92 6.22
CA THR A 147 27.31 -17.24 5.89
C THR A 147 28.30 -18.33 6.23
N LYS A 148 28.85 -18.25 7.43
CA LYS A 148 29.56 -19.39 8.03
C LYS A 148 28.55 -20.45 8.51
N ASP A 149 27.34 -20.02 8.85
CA ASP A 149 26.22 -20.85 9.25
C ASP A 149 25.31 -21.23 8.08
N GLU A 150 24.43 -22.20 8.32
CA GLU A 150 23.36 -22.63 7.43
C GLU A 150 22.54 -21.45 6.88
N GLN A 151 22.35 -21.39 5.55
CA GLN A 151 21.75 -20.24 4.85
C GLN A 151 20.39 -19.82 5.44
N LEU A 152 19.56 -20.79 5.83
CA LEU A 152 18.25 -20.54 6.41
C LEU A 152 18.33 -19.78 7.74
N LYS A 153 19.30 -20.10 8.61
CA LYS A 153 19.50 -19.41 9.89
C LYS A 153 19.91 -17.96 9.67
N VAL A 154 20.78 -17.71 8.70
CA VAL A 154 21.25 -16.36 8.34
C VAL A 154 20.10 -15.53 7.75
N PHE A 155 19.26 -16.15 6.91
CA PHE A 155 18.06 -15.52 6.36
C PHE A 155 17.06 -15.12 7.45
N ILE A 156 16.75 -16.02 8.39
CA ILE A 156 15.88 -15.73 9.55
C ILE A 156 16.46 -14.58 10.39
N LYS A 157 17.78 -14.55 10.59
CA LYS A 157 18.46 -13.46 11.33
C LYS A 157 18.31 -12.11 10.63
N ALA A 158 18.41 -12.09 9.30
CA ALA A 158 18.20 -10.87 8.51
C ALA A 158 16.75 -10.38 8.59
N ILE A 159 15.77 -11.29 8.54
CA ILE A 159 14.35 -10.98 8.74
C ILE A 159 14.11 -10.37 10.13
N LYS A 160 14.60 -11.02 11.20
CA LYS A 160 14.45 -10.52 12.57
C LYS A 160 15.05 -9.13 12.74
N PHE A 161 16.20 -8.86 12.12
CA PHE A 161 16.82 -7.54 12.12
C PHE A 161 15.92 -6.50 11.44
N LYS A 162 15.36 -6.83 10.26
CA LYS A 162 14.44 -5.94 9.54
C LYS A 162 13.21 -5.60 10.38
N ILE A 163 12.56 -6.59 11.00
CA ILE A 163 11.38 -6.37 11.85
C ILE A 163 11.71 -5.41 13.01
N LYS A 164 12.86 -5.60 13.68
CA LYS A 164 13.30 -4.71 14.76
C LYS A 164 13.57 -3.28 14.28
N LEU A 165 14.19 -3.15 13.10
CA LEU A 165 14.50 -1.85 12.51
C LEU A 165 13.24 -1.12 12.05
N ASP A 166 12.30 -1.81 11.40
CA ASP A 166 11.05 -1.23 10.94
C ASP A 166 10.22 -0.69 12.13
N LYS A 167 10.19 -1.43 13.25
CA LYS A 167 9.62 -0.96 14.52
C LYS A 167 10.34 0.30 15.05
N LYS A 168 11.67 0.30 15.10
CA LYS A 168 12.48 1.44 15.58
C LYS A 168 12.23 2.71 14.77
N LEU A 169 12.14 2.57 13.44
CA LEU A 169 12.02 3.70 12.52
C LEU A 169 10.57 4.19 12.32
N ASN A 170 9.60 3.61 13.05
CA ASN A 170 8.17 3.81 12.81
C ASN A 170 7.80 3.60 11.33
N ASN A 171 8.55 2.74 10.63
CA ASN A 171 8.27 2.38 9.26
C ASN A 171 7.21 1.28 9.28
N THR A 172 5.97 1.64 9.03
CA THR A 172 4.92 0.71 8.57
C THR A 172 5.21 0.29 7.12
N SER A 173 6.40 -0.27 6.89
CA SER A 173 6.73 -0.92 5.63
C SER A 173 5.88 -2.18 5.51
N ARG A 174 5.25 -2.33 4.35
CA ARG A 174 4.40 -3.45 3.88
C ARG A 174 4.90 -4.86 4.18
N THR A 175 6.15 -5.02 4.60
CA THR A 175 6.77 -6.30 4.88
C THR A 175 5.95 -7.14 5.86
N ILE A 176 5.29 -6.54 6.85
CA ILE A 176 4.47 -7.28 7.83
C ILE A 176 3.05 -7.57 7.28
N GLN A 177 2.49 -6.73 6.40
CA GLN A 177 1.10 -6.86 5.93
C GLN A 177 0.92 -7.72 4.66
N ILE A 178 1.94 -7.86 3.79
CA ILE A 178 1.74 -8.50 2.47
C ILE A 178 2.17 -9.96 2.40
N GLN A 179 2.96 -10.45 3.35
CA GLN A 179 3.50 -11.82 3.32
C GLN A 179 3.41 -12.55 4.68
N PRO A 180 2.30 -12.47 5.45
CA PRO A 180 2.20 -13.14 6.76
C PRO A 180 2.52 -14.64 6.69
N HIS A 181 2.22 -15.31 5.57
CA HIS A 181 2.52 -16.73 5.33
C HIS A 181 4.03 -17.04 5.19
N VAL A 182 4.86 -16.09 4.71
CA VAL A 182 6.31 -16.27 4.67
C VAL A 182 6.91 -16.12 6.07
N TYR A 183 6.27 -15.36 6.97
CA TYR A 183 6.77 -15.11 8.32
C TYR A 183 6.28 -16.13 9.35
N LEU A 184 5.03 -16.60 9.24
CA LEU A 184 4.43 -17.58 10.17
C LEU A 184 5.07 -18.98 10.12
N LYS A 185 5.85 -19.29 9.08
CA LYS A 185 6.58 -20.56 9.00
C LYS A 185 7.91 -20.55 9.81
N TYR A 186 8.33 -19.39 10.31
CA TYR A 186 9.64 -19.20 10.98
C TYR A 186 9.56 -18.46 12.33
N ILE A 187 8.34 -18.23 12.84
CA ILE A 187 8.04 -17.88 14.23
C ILE A 187 7.69 -19.19 14.92
#